data_AF-A0A9W5XZW0-F1
#
_entry.id   AF-A0A9W5XZW0-F1
#
_cell.length_a   1.000
_cell.length_b   1.000
_cell.length_c   1.000
_cell.angle_alpha   90.00
_cell.angle_beta   90.00
_cell.angle_gamma   90.00
#
_symmetry.space_group_name_H-M   'P 1'
#
loop_
_entity.id
_entity.type
_entity.pdbx_description
1 polymer ?
#
loop_
_entity_poly.entity_id
_entity_poly.type
_entity_poly.pdbx_seq_one_letter_code
_entity_poly.pdbx_strand_id
1 'polypeptide(L)'
;MRAFYYIENYSKISRSFITEPCPCHLAEAGECILCSQLHGKCFCDCLNWKGVCIYQEFNNNGKAAKKGRETFRCKVKEVEHLEGDVLLIRFIAPHKLALDLVHPGSYVFIRTDENFYFDVPISIMESDIESDVVSIMIEIRGIKTKKLLDIKIDDEMVIRGPYWNGVFGLKSINELKDNKALVIARGIGMAPSIPVIRKLSNNKNTLKVVIDKSPYKDVYVNEYLKQYSEGYEEINTIDKGKLTDEIKKLILNEIANGVTLIHVAGADILSFKVIEFLNSIDKRDVKVSCCNNAKMCCGEGVCGSCTARFQGHRVKRLCKVQTDPRNIFEGRRFI
;
A
#
# COMPACT_ATOMS: atom_id res chain seq x y z
N MET A 1 13.35 30.67 -2.08
CA MET A 1 11.90 30.43 -2.29
C MET A 1 11.37 29.60 -1.13
N ARG A 2 10.83 30.22 -0.07
CA ARG A 2 10.28 29.52 1.10
C ARG A 2 8.89 29.00 0.75
N ALA A 3 8.78 27.70 0.49
CA ALA A 3 7.50 27.08 0.21
C ALA A 3 6.86 26.62 1.54
N PHE A 4 6.26 27.55 2.28
CA PHE A 4 5.33 27.21 3.35
C PHE A 4 4.06 26.63 2.70
N TYR A 5 4.03 25.31 2.52
CA TYR A 5 2.79 24.61 2.16
C TYR A 5 2.08 24.23 3.46
N TYR A 6 0.82 24.65 3.61
CA TYR A 6 -0.06 24.17 4.66
C TYR A 6 -0.25 22.65 4.50
N ILE A 7 0.46 21.87 5.31
CA ILE A 7 0.22 20.45 5.52
C ILE A 7 -0.91 20.39 6.56
N GLU A 8 -2.11 20.02 6.16
CA GLU A 8 -3.20 20.02 7.13
C GLU A 8 -3.07 18.88 8.13
N ASN A 9 -3.40 19.16 9.39
CA ASN A 9 -3.62 18.15 10.42
C ASN A 9 -4.75 17.22 9.99
N TYR A 10 -4.42 15.95 9.79
CA TYR A 10 -5.35 14.98 9.28
C TYR A 10 -6.21 14.39 10.40
N SER A 11 -7.28 15.11 10.77
CA SER A 11 -8.32 14.63 11.69
C SER A 11 -9.10 13.41 11.18
N LYS A 12 -8.76 12.87 10.00
CA LYS A 12 -9.39 11.68 9.40
C LYS A 12 -8.39 10.64 8.88
N ILE A 13 -7.12 10.67 9.32
CA ILE A 13 -6.21 9.54 9.08
C ILE A 13 -6.54 8.43 10.08
N SER A 14 -6.77 7.22 9.58
CA SER A 14 -6.77 6.04 10.42
C SER A 14 -5.35 5.73 10.89
N ARG A 15 -5.08 5.97 12.18
CA ARG A 15 -3.80 5.75 12.86
C ARG A 15 -3.47 4.28 13.11
N SER A 16 -3.94 3.35 12.27
CA SER A 16 -3.69 1.92 12.49
C SER A 16 -2.20 1.53 12.49
N PHE A 17 -1.30 2.46 12.17
CA PHE A 17 0.14 2.26 12.25
C PHE A 17 0.81 3.51 12.82
N ILE A 18 0.84 3.66 14.15
CA ILE A 18 2.00 4.33 14.76
C ILE A 18 3.16 3.41 14.42
N THR A 19 3.89 3.77 13.36
CA THR A 19 5.05 2.99 12.93
C THR A 19 6.08 3.05 14.05
N GLU A 20 6.68 1.93 14.42
CA GLU A 20 7.83 1.84 15.35
C GLU A 20 8.85 3.00 15.25
N PRO A 21 9.21 3.50 14.04
CA PRO A 21 10.07 4.69 13.88
C PRO A 21 9.43 6.06 14.23
N CYS A 22 8.29 6.11 14.93
CA CYS A 22 7.71 7.35 15.44
C CYS A 22 8.18 7.60 16.89
N PRO A 23 8.64 8.82 17.24
CA PRO A 23 8.74 10.03 16.43
C PRO A 23 9.80 9.95 15.33
N CYS A 24 9.50 10.50 14.16
CA CYS A 24 10.42 10.57 13.02
C CYS A 24 10.90 12.02 12.78
N HIS A 25 11.74 12.25 11.78
CA HIS A 25 12.25 13.60 11.47
C HIS A 25 11.15 14.64 11.20
N LEU A 26 9.95 14.24 10.75
CA LEU A 26 8.82 15.16 10.65
C LEU A 26 8.36 15.66 12.02
N ALA A 27 8.38 14.81 13.05
CA ALA A 27 8.06 15.22 14.41
C ALA A 27 9.11 16.18 14.98
N GLU A 28 10.39 15.87 14.78
CA GLU A 28 11.52 16.70 15.19
C GLU A 28 11.50 18.09 14.53
N ALA A 29 11.11 18.17 13.27
CA ALA A 29 10.96 19.43 12.54
C ALA A 29 9.67 20.21 12.88
N GLY A 30 8.79 19.69 13.74
CA GLY A 30 7.49 20.32 14.01
C GLY A 30 6.50 20.23 12.83
N GLU A 31 6.68 19.26 11.94
CA GLU A 31 5.85 19.00 10.75
C GLU A 31 5.11 17.66 10.85
N CYS A 32 4.82 17.17 12.07
CA CYS A 32 4.16 15.88 12.24
C CYS A 32 2.78 15.87 11.59
N ILE A 33 2.50 14.89 10.73
CA ILE A 33 1.18 14.79 10.07
C ILE A 33 0.12 14.11 10.96
N LEU A 34 0.54 13.51 12.06
CA LEU A 34 -0.34 12.75 12.96
C LEU A 34 -0.61 13.46 14.28
N CYS A 35 0.33 14.26 14.78
CA CYS A 35 0.24 14.90 16.09
C CYS A 35 0.16 16.41 15.92
N SER A 36 -0.98 16.99 16.33
CA SER A 36 -1.22 18.42 16.28
C SER A 36 -0.22 19.26 17.08
N GLN A 37 0.22 18.76 18.24
CA GLN A 37 1.18 19.46 19.09
C GLN A 37 2.56 19.52 18.44
N LEU A 38 2.99 18.41 17.82
CA LEU A 38 4.19 18.37 16.97
C LEU A 38 3.97 18.99 15.58
N HIS A 39 2.85 19.69 15.40
CA HIS A 39 2.50 20.51 14.24
C HIS A 39 2.17 21.95 14.66
N GLY A 40 2.62 22.37 15.86
CA GLY A 40 2.50 23.74 16.35
C GLY A 40 1.15 24.13 16.97
N LYS A 41 0.18 23.21 17.13
CA LYS A 41 -1.05 23.51 17.87
C LYS A 41 -0.82 23.41 19.39
N CYS A 42 -1.52 24.25 20.16
CA CYS A 42 -1.50 24.21 21.63
C CYS A 42 -2.40 23.12 22.25
N PHE A 43 -3.13 22.34 21.44
CA PHE A 43 -4.04 21.31 21.91
C PHE A 43 -3.84 19.98 21.19
N CYS A 44 -4.23 18.90 21.87
CA CYS A 44 -4.24 17.55 21.32
C CYS A 44 -5.56 17.28 20.61
N ASP A 45 -5.53 16.90 19.33
CA ASP A 45 -6.69 16.46 18.55
C ASP A 45 -6.63 14.96 18.22
N CYS A 46 -6.02 14.17 19.11
CA CYS A 46 -5.87 12.72 18.93
C CYS A 46 -7.21 11.99 19.02
N LEU A 47 -7.89 11.82 17.89
CA LEU A 47 -9.19 11.14 17.81
C LEU A 47 -9.14 9.62 17.97
N ASN A 48 -7.97 9.00 17.72
CA ASN A 48 -7.81 7.54 17.72
C ASN A 48 -6.58 7.14 18.53
N TRP A 49 -6.65 7.30 19.85
CA TRP A 49 -5.61 6.83 20.77
C TRP A 49 -5.54 5.30 20.77
N LYS A 50 -4.34 4.75 20.57
CA LYS A 50 -4.09 3.29 20.53
C LYS A 50 -2.98 2.87 21.51
N GLY A 51 -2.80 3.63 22.59
CA GLY A 51 -1.85 3.30 23.66
C GLY A 51 -0.51 4.04 23.60
N VAL A 52 -0.15 4.67 22.48
CA VAL A 52 1.13 5.39 22.32
C VAL A 52 0.90 6.84 21.88
N CYS A 53 1.48 7.81 22.61
CA CYS A 53 1.48 9.23 22.22
C CYS A 53 2.76 9.57 21.48
N ILE A 54 2.66 10.01 20.23
CA ILE A 54 3.85 10.45 19.48
C ILE A 54 4.53 11.66 20.17
N TYR A 55 3.75 12.57 20.76
CA TYR A 55 4.30 13.72 21.50
C TYR A 55 5.00 13.30 22.79
N GLN A 56 4.41 12.39 23.56
CA GLN A 56 5.06 11.85 24.77
C GLN A 56 6.34 11.09 24.39
N GLU A 57 6.27 10.22 23.38
CA GLU A 57 7.42 9.48 22.87
C GLU A 57 8.52 10.41 22.39
N PHE A 58 8.17 11.54 21.76
CA PHE A 58 9.11 12.57 21.38
C PHE A 58 9.80 13.21 22.58
N ASN A 59 9.06 13.57 23.63
CA ASN A 59 9.66 14.12 24.84
C ASN A 59 10.53 13.08 25.57
N ASN A 60 10.07 11.83 25.66
CA ASN A 60 10.81 10.72 26.26
C ASN A 60 12.11 10.43 25.48
N ASN A 61 12.09 10.61 24.15
CA ASN A 61 13.25 10.46 23.28
C ASN A 61 14.12 11.74 23.20
N GLY A 62 14.12 12.57 24.24
CA GLY A 62 14.95 13.77 24.31
C GLY A 62 14.64 14.84 23.26
N LYS A 63 13.41 14.88 22.74
CA LYS A 63 12.97 15.75 21.62
C LYS A 63 13.76 15.52 20.33
N ALA A 64 14.19 14.28 20.09
CA ALA A 64 14.86 13.86 18.87
C ALA A 64 14.02 12.84 18.10
N ALA A 65 14.27 12.71 16.80
CA ALA A 65 13.74 11.58 16.03
C ALA A 65 14.35 10.25 16.48
N LYS A 66 13.56 9.17 16.44
CA LYS A 66 14.07 7.80 16.56
C LYS A 66 14.90 7.45 15.33
N LYS A 67 15.74 6.42 15.47
CA LYS A 67 16.49 5.84 14.35
C LYS A 67 15.53 5.52 13.20
N GLY A 68 15.94 5.88 11.98
CA GLY A 68 15.19 5.56 10.78
C GLY A 68 15.12 4.04 10.53
N ARG A 69 14.40 3.67 9.48
CA ARG A 69 14.30 2.27 9.06
C ARG A 69 15.66 1.71 8.68
N GLU A 70 15.82 0.43 8.97
CA GLU A 70 17.07 -0.28 8.75
C GLU A 70 17.17 -0.78 7.31
N THR A 71 18.40 -1.11 6.94
CA THR A 71 18.75 -1.68 5.64
C THR A 71 19.40 -3.03 5.89
N PHE A 72 18.92 -4.04 5.18
CA PHE A 72 19.29 -5.43 5.32
C PHE A 72 19.88 -5.93 4.01
N ARG A 73 20.89 -6.79 4.10
CA ARG A 73 21.36 -7.59 2.97
C ARG A 73 20.66 -8.94 3.06
N CYS A 74 19.82 -9.23 2.09
CA CYS A 74 18.98 -10.42 2.06
C CYS A 74 19.40 -11.31 0.90
N LYS A 75 19.56 -12.60 1.19
CA LYS A 75 19.97 -13.58 0.19
C LYS A 75 18.77 -14.00 -0.66
N VAL A 76 18.94 -13.99 -1.97
CA VAL A 76 17.93 -14.45 -2.93
C VAL A 76 17.87 -15.98 -2.88
N LYS A 77 16.68 -16.50 -2.60
CA LYS A 77 16.40 -17.94 -2.55
C LYS A 77 15.93 -18.46 -3.90
N GLU A 78 15.15 -17.66 -4.62
CA GLU A 78 14.54 -18.06 -5.88
C GLU A 78 14.25 -16.85 -6.75
N VAL A 79 14.43 -17.02 -8.07
CA VAL A 79 14.09 -16.04 -9.10
C VAL A 79 13.36 -16.77 -10.21
N GLU A 80 12.14 -16.35 -10.51
CA GLU A 80 11.34 -16.87 -11.60
C GLU A 80 11.06 -15.74 -12.60
N HIS A 81 11.40 -16.00 -13.86
CA HIS A 81 11.15 -15.09 -14.97
C HIS A 81 9.80 -15.41 -15.59
N LEU A 82 8.83 -14.54 -15.34
CA LEU A 82 7.49 -14.63 -15.88
C LEU A 82 7.41 -13.82 -17.18
N GLU A 83 6.43 -14.14 -18.03
CA GLU A 83 6.28 -13.41 -19.30
C GLU A 83 5.88 -11.95 -19.08
N GLY A 84 6.32 -11.09 -20.01
CA GLY A 84 6.00 -9.66 -20.00
C GLY A 84 6.91 -8.84 -19.09
N ASP A 85 8.19 -9.22 -19.01
CA ASP A 85 9.19 -8.55 -18.17
C ASP A 85 8.76 -8.50 -16.69
N VAL A 86 8.19 -9.59 -16.18
CA VAL A 86 7.80 -9.73 -14.78
C VAL A 86 8.74 -10.71 -14.08
N LEU A 87 9.21 -10.34 -12.89
CA LEU A 87 10.03 -11.21 -12.05
C LEU A 87 9.28 -11.52 -10.76
N LEU A 88 9.30 -12.78 -10.36
CA LEU A 88 8.96 -13.22 -9.02
C LEU A 88 10.27 -13.55 -8.29
N ILE A 89 10.53 -12.83 -7.20
CA ILE A 89 11.76 -12.99 -6.41
C ILE A 89 11.37 -13.40 -5.00
N ARG A 90 12.01 -14.45 -4.49
CA ARG A 90 11.90 -14.89 -3.10
C ARG A 90 13.25 -14.71 -2.42
N PHE A 91 13.27 -14.07 -1.27
CA PHE A 91 14.50 -13.82 -0.52
C PHE A 91 14.31 -14.12 0.97
N ILE A 92 15.41 -14.48 1.63
CA ILE A 92 15.43 -14.74 3.07
C ILE A 92 15.62 -13.41 3.80
N ALA A 93 14.68 -13.08 4.67
CA ALA A 93 14.70 -11.87 5.48
C ALA A 93 15.04 -12.20 6.94
N PRO A 94 15.55 -11.25 7.74
CA PRO A 94 15.59 -11.43 9.19
C PRO A 94 14.18 -11.67 9.74
N HIS A 95 14.04 -12.58 10.71
CA HIS A 95 12.75 -13.00 11.25
C HIS A 95 11.82 -11.84 11.64
N LYS A 96 12.36 -10.83 12.33
CA LYS A 96 11.60 -9.64 12.71
C LYS A 96 11.06 -8.87 11.50
N LEU A 97 11.86 -8.74 10.44
CA LEU A 97 11.44 -8.10 9.19
C LEU A 97 10.33 -8.93 8.51
N ALA A 98 10.49 -10.25 8.42
CA ALA A 98 9.47 -11.13 7.85
C ALA A 98 8.13 -11.01 8.60
N LEU A 99 8.15 -10.98 9.93
CA LEU A 99 6.97 -10.78 10.77
C LEU A 99 6.26 -9.44 10.49
N ASP A 100 7.03 -8.36 10.37
CA ASP A 100 6.48 -7.02 10.15
C ASP A 100 5.90 -6.83 8.73
N LEU A 101 6.36 -7.61 7.76
CA LEU A 101 5.95 -7.55 6.36
C LEU A 101 4.66 -8.32 6.04
N VAL A 102 4.11 -9.09 6.98
CA VAL A 102 2.88 -9.90 6.80
C VAL A 102 1.63 -9.05 6.59
N HIS A 103 1.64 -7.81 7.07
CA HIS A 103 0.46 -6.96 7.07
C HIS A 103 0.08 -6.44 5.66
N PRO A 104 -1.22 -6.22 5.38
CA PRO A 104 -1.63 -5.56 4.15
C PRO A 104 -1.04 -4.15 4.03
N GLY A 105 -0.65 -3.78 2.81
CA GLY A 105 0.02 -2.51 2.56
C GLY A 105 1.51 -2.52 2.92
N SER A 106 2.07 -3.65 3.35
CA SER A 106 3.50 -3.79 3.52
C SER A 106 4.26 -3.65 2.20
N TYR A 107 5.34 -2.90 2.22
CA TYR A 107 6.27 -2.76 1.11
C TYR A 107 7.68 -2.49 1.63
N VAL A 108 8.66 -2.73 0.77
CA VAL A 108 10.08 -2.46 1.02
C VAL A 108 10.65 -1.63 -0.13
N PHE A 109 11.74 -0.92 0.13
CA PHE A 109 12.60 -0.49 -0.96
C PHE A 109 13.63 -1.57 -1.22
N ILE A 110 13.78 -1.92 -2.49
CA ILE A 110 14.80 -2.87 -2.92
C ILE A 110 15.78 -2.20 -3.86
N ARG A 111 17.00 -2.71 -3.87
CA ARG A 111 18.01 -2.46 -4.91
C ARG A 111 19.04 -3.58 -4.89
N THR A 112 19.82 -3.70 -5.95
CA THR A 112 21.11 -4.40 -5.91
C THR A 112 22.12 -3.59 -5.08
N ASP A 113 23.35 -4.07 -4.88
CA ASP A 113 24.38 -3.36 -4.09
C ASP A 113 24.96 -2.09 -4.79
N GLU A 114 24.17 -1.46 -5.66
CA GLU A 114 24.47 -0.21 -6.34
C GLU A 114 24.15 1.02 -5.46
N ASN A 115 24.13 2.20 -6.08
CA ASN A 115 23.86 3.47 -5.42
C ASN A 115 22.45 3.51 -4.80
N PHE A 116 22.32 4.06 -3.59
CA PHE A 116 21.07 4.22 -2.86
C PHE A 116 19.98 5.02 -3.61
N TYR A 117 20.33 5.80 -4.64
CA TYR A 117 19.35 6.46 -5.52
C TYR A 117 18.52 5.48 -6.36
N PHE A 118 18.96 4.23 -6.53
CA PHE A 118 18.29 3.20 -7.32
C PHE A 118 17.21 2.43 -6.56
N ASP A 119 16.98 2.76 -5.29
CA ASP A 119 15.88 2.18 -4.49
C ASP A 119 14.53 2.23 -5.25
N VAL A 120 13.85 1.08 -5.29
CA VAL A 120 12.51 0.91 -5.87
C VAL A 120 11.55 0.43 -4.78
N PRO A 121 10.43 1.13 -4.53
CA PRO A 121 9.39 0.64 -3.62
C PRO A 121 8.63 -0.52 -4.26
N ILE A 122 8.63 -1.68 -3.62
CA ILE A 122 7.95 -2.89 -4.08
C ILE A 122 7.07 -3.43 -2.96
N SER A 123 5.80 -3.68 -3.28
CA SER A 123 4.84 -4.28 -2.36
C SER A 123 5.20 -5.73 -2.06
N ILE A 124 4.96 -6.14 -0.83
CA ILE A 124 5.08 -7.54 -0.44
C ILE A 124 3.89 -8.32 -0.98
N MET A 125 4.16 -9.45 -1.63
CA MET A 125 3.14 -10.38 -2.08
C MET A 125 2.86 -11.43 -1.00
N GLU A 126 3.91 -12.06 -0.47
CA GLU A 126 3.82 -13.07 0.58
C GLU A 126 4.98 -12.91 1.57
N SER A 127 4.74 -13.22 2.84
CA SER A 127 5.78 -13.25 3.87
C SER A 127 5.55 -14.46 4.76
N ASP A 128 6.29 -15.53 4.46
CA ASP A 128 6.26 -16.77 5.23
C ASP A 128 7.14 -16.59 6.48
N ILE A 129 6.49 -16.53 7.63
CA ILE A 129 7.12 -16.33 8.94
C ILE A 129 7.85 -17.59 9.41
N GLU A 130 7.43 -18.77 8.98
CA GLU A 130 8.03 -20.04 9.42
C GLU A 130 9.38 -20.28 8.74
N SER A 131 9.47 -19.93 7.45
CA SER A 131 10.70 -20.08 6.66
C SER A 131 11.51 -18.79 6.49
N ASP A 132 11.02 -17.67 7.02
CA ASP A 132 11.57 -16.32 6.84
C ASP A 132 11.71 -15.89 5.36
N VAL A 133 10.89 -16.46 4.48
CA VAL A 133 10.91 -16.18 3.03
C VAL A 133 9.88 -15.13 2.68
N VAL A 134 10.36 -14.04 2.10
CA VAL A 134 9.53 -12.95 1.57
C VAL A 134 9.49 -13.05 0.05
N SER A 135 8.27 -13.00 -0.51
CA SER A 135 8.03 -13.03 -1.95
C SER A 135 7.57 -11.67 -2.45
N ILE A 136 8.17 -11.22 -3.55
CA ILE A 136 7.83 -9.98 -4.24
C ILE A 136 7.68 -10.24 -5.74
N MET A 137 6.76 -9.51 -6.38
CA MET A 137 6.56 -9.55 -7.82
C MET A 137 6.77 -8.16 -8.41
N ILE A 138 7.56 -8.07 -9.49
CA ILE A 138 8.05 -6.80 -10.03
C ILE A 138 7.91 -6.80 -11.53
N GLU A 139 7.38 -5.70 -12.08
CA GLU A 139 7.42 -5.43 -13.51
C GLU A 139 8.65 -4.56 -13.85
N ILE A 140 9.44 -5.01 -14.82
CA ILE A 140 10.64 -4.31 -15.28
C ILE A 140 10.23 -3.22 -16.27
N ARG A 141 10.52 -1.96 -15.94
CA ARG A 141 10.08 -0.78 -16.71
C ARG A 141 11.13 0.30 -16.89
N GLY A 142 12.20 0.32 -16.10
CA GLY A 142 13.14 1.44 -16.11
C GLY A 142 14.51 1.07 -15.59
N ILE A 143 15.43 2.04 -15.61
CA ILE A 143 16.84 1.83 -15.25
C ILE A 143 17.02 1.17 -13.89
N LYS A 144 16.16 1.49 -12.91
CA LYS A 144 16.21 0.91 -11.57
C LYS A 144 15.82 -0.57 -11.55
N THR A 145 14.77 -0.94 -12.27
CA THR A 145 14.26 -2.32 -12.26
C THR A 145 15.00 -3.21 -13.24
N LYS A 146 15.54 -2.67 -14.36
CA LYS A 146 16.33 -3.46 -15.34
C LYS A 146 17.52 -4.17 -14.71
N LYS A 147 18.10 -3.61 -13.65
CA LYS A 147 19.21 -4.22 -12.90
C LYS A 147 18.82 -5.49 -12.16
N LEU A 148 17.53 -5.69 -11.89
CA LEU A 148 17.02 -6.90 -11.25
C LEU A 148 16.90 -8.07 -12.23
N LEU A 149 17.02 -7.84 -13.55
CA LEU A 149 17.00 -8.94 -14.54
C LEU A 149 18.19 -9.89 -14.39
N ASP A 150 19.32 -9.37 -13.90
CA ASP A 150 20.56 -10.13 -13.80
C ASP A 150 20.71 -10.85 -12.44
N ILE A 151 19.72 -10.70 -11.54
CA ILE A 151 19.77 -11.26 -10.19
C ILE A 151 19.60 -12.77 -10.24
N LYS A 152 20.43 -13.49 -9.48
CA LYS A 152 20.44 -14.95 -9.44
C LYS A 152 20.19 -15.46 -8.02
N ILE A 153 19.89 -16.76 -7.95
CA ILE A 153 19.88 -17.47 -6.68
C ILE A 153 21.25 -17.28 -6.00
N ASP A 154 21.21 -17.13 -4.68
CA ASP A 154 22.34 -16.86 -3.81
C ASP A 154 22.94 -15.45 -3.87
N ASP A 155 22.50 -14.58 -4.79
CA ASP A 155 22.90 -13.17 -4.79
C ASP A 155 22.35 -12.43 -3.56
N GLU A 156 23.00 -11.33 -3.20
CA GLU A 156 22.51 -10.40 -2.18
C GLU A 156 21.67 -9.27 -2.80
N MET A 157 20.50 -9.05 -2.23
CA MET A 157 19.67 -7.88 -2.49
C MET A 157 19.62 -7.00 -1.24
N VAL A 158 19.66 -5.68 -1.45
CA VAL A 158 19.54 -4.73 -0.36
C VAL A 158 18.08 -4.35 -0.17
N ILE A 159 17.58 -4.58 1.04
CA ILE A 159 16.19 -4.36 1.45
C ILE A 159 16.14 -3.28 2.52
N ARG A 160 15.39 -2.21 2.28
CA ARG A 160 15.12 -1.16 3.27
C ARG A 160 13.65 -1.14 3.63
N GLY A 161 13.34 -1.28 4.92
CA GLY A 161 11.97 -1.44 5.38
C GLY A 161 11.90 -1.76 6.88
N PRO A 162 10.74 -2.19 7.38
CA PRO A 162 9.46 -2.36 6.67
C PRO A 162 8.65 -1.05 6.55
N TYR A 163 7.86 -0.88 5.48
CA TYR A 163 6.88 0.20 5.32
C TYR A 163 5.47 -0.37 5.20
N TRP A 164 4.42 0.37 5.60
CA TRP A 164 3.04 -0.16 5.67
C TRP A 164 1.98 0.64 4.92
N ASN A 165 2.37 1.70 4.21
CA ASN A 165 1.42 2.58 3.48
C ASN A 165 1.28 2.21 1.99
N GLY A 166 1.55 0.96 1.61
CA GLY A 166 1.38 0.46 0.23
C GLY A 166 -0.08 0.30 -0.20
N VAL A 167 -1.02 0.40 0.74
CA VAL A 167 -2.47 0.37 0.50
C VAL A 167 -3.12 1.54 1.25
N PHE A 168 -4.04 2.25 0.59
CA PHE A 168 -4.95 3.22 1.21
C PHE A 168 -6.22 2.54 1.70
N GLY A 169 -6.82 3.06 2.77
CA GLY A 169 -8.03 2.48 3.37
C GLY A 169 -7.77 1.27 4.27
N LEU A 170 -6.55 1.12 4.82
CA LEU A 170 -6.18 -0.03 5.67
C LEU A 170 -7.09 -0.23 6.89
N LYS A 171 -7.65 0.85 7.44
CA LYS A 171 -8.64 0.74 8.53
C LYS A 171 -9.84 -0.09 8.12
N SER A 172 -10.38 0.16 6.94
CA SER A 172 -11.52 -0.57 6.40
C SER A 172 -11.20 -2.06 6.24
N ILE A 173 -9.98 -2.40 5.81
CA ILE A 173 -9.52 -3.78 5.69
C ILE A 173 -9.38 -4.43 7.08
N ASN A 174 -8.71 -3.74 8.02
CA ASN A 174 -8.39 -4.31 9.33
C ASN A 174 -9.61 -4.48 10.24
N GLU A 175 -10.60 -3.59 10.15
CA GLU A 175 -11.82 -3.62 10.95
C GLU A 175 -12.90 -4.54 10.39
N LEU A 176 -12.80 -4.94 9.11
CA LEU A 176 -13.80 -5.82 8.50
C LEU A 176 -13.64 -7.25 9.03
N LYS A 177 -14.68 -7.76 9.67
CA LYS A 177 -14.74 -9.10 10.24
C LYS A 177 -16.15 -9.66 10.10
N ASP A 178 -16.26 -10.96 9.83
CA ASP A 178 -17.54 -11.67 9.71
C ASP A 178 -18.52 -10.95 8.74
N ASN A 179 -18.00 -10.38 7.65
CA ASN A 179 -18.74 -9.58 6.67
C ASN A 179 -18.39 -9.99 5.23
N LYS A 180 -18.80 -9.20 4.22
CA LYS A 180 -18.54 -9.48 2.80
C LYS A 180 -17.68 -8.40 2.16
N ALA A 181 -16.69 -8.84 1.38
CA ALA A 181 -15.80 -7.96 0.64
C ALA A 181 -15.65 -8.41 -0.82
N LEU A 182 -15.50 -7.42 -1.71
CA LEU A 182 -15.13 -7.63 -3.11
C LEU A 182 -13.68 -7.16 -3.31
N VAL A 183 -12.84 -8.02 -3.87
CA VAL A 183 -11.47 -7.70 -4.26
C VAL A 183 -11.39 -7.69 -5.77
N ILE A 184 -10.95 -6.58 -6.36
CA ILE A 184 -10.75 -6.42 -7.80
C ILE A 184 -9.27 -6.15 -8.02
N ALA A 185 -8.54 -7.07 -8.64
CA ALA A 185 -7.12 -6.91 -8.93
C ALA A 185 -6.87 -6.94 -10.44
N ARG A 186 -5.97 -6.06 -10.93
CA ARG A 186 -5.58 -5.99 -12.34
C ARG A 186 -4.06 -5.94 -12.51
N GLY A 187 -3.53 -6.75 -13.43
CA GLY A 187 -2.11 -6.76 -13.80
C GLY A 187 -1.21 -6.97 -12.58
N ILE A 188 -0.14 -6.17 -12.43
CA ILE A 188 0.79 -6.30 -11.29
C ILE A 188 0.10 -6.12 -9.93
N GLY A 189 -1.08 -5.47 -9.90
CA GLY A 189 -1.90 -5.32 -8.71
C GLY A 189 -2.35 -6.64 -8.08
N MET A 190 -2.26 -7.75 -8.81
CA MET A 190 -2.47 -9.09 -8.26
C MET A 190 -1.56 -9.40 -7.07
N ALA A 191 -0.28 -9.01 -7.12
CA ALA A 191 0.66 -9.27 -6.02
C ALA A 191 0.29 -8.56 -4.69
N PRO A 192 0.11 -7.22 -4.65
CA PRO A 192 -0.29 -6.53 -3.43
C PRO A 192 -1.72 -6.86 -2.97
N SER A 193 -2.52 -7.55 -3.78
CA SER A 193 -3.85 -8.02 -3.39
C SER A 193 -3.79 -9.24 -2.46
N ILE A 194 -2.74 -10.07 -2.55
CA ILE A 194 -2.62 -11.32 -1.77
C ILE A 194 -2.63 -11.07 -0.25
N PRO A 195 -1.84 -10.14 0.32
CA PRO A 195 -1.91 -9.85 1.75
C PRO A 195 -3.28 -9.33 2.20
N VAL A 196 -3.99 -8.60 1.32
CA VAL A 196 -5.34 -8.10 1.59
C VAL A 196 -6.34 -9.25 1.63
N ILE A 197 -6.31 -10.14 0.64
CA ILE A 197 -7.16 -11.34 0.59
C ILE A 197 -6.90 -12.22 1.82
N ARG A 198 -5.62 -12.51 2.14
CA ARG A 198 -5.23 -13.25 3.34
C ARG A 198 -5.82 -12.61 4.61
N LYS A 199 -5.67 -11.29 4.78
CA LYS A 199 -6.19 -10.59 5.96
C LYS A 199 -7.71 -10.66 6.05
N LEU A 200 -8.43 -10.45 4.95
CA LEU A 200 -9.89 -10.48 4.94
C LEU A 200 -10.41 -11.90 5.18
N SER A 201 -9.77 -12.91 4.60
CA SER A 201 -10.08 -14.33 4.79
C SER A 201 -9.86 -14.76 6.25
N ASN A 202 -8.71 -14.42 6.84
CA ASN A 202 -8.40 -14.71 8.25
C ASN A 202 -9.36 -14.01 9.24
N ASN A 203 -9.97 -12.90 8.82
CA ASN A 203 -11.02 -12.21 9.57
C ASN A 203 -12.43 -12.80 9.34
N LYS A 204 -12.54 -13.99 8.73
CA LYS A 204 -13.80 -14.72 8.46
C LYS A 204 -14.78 -13.97 7.56
N ASN A 205 -14.27 -13.14 6.65
CA ASN A 205 -15.12 -12.48 5.67
C ASN A 205 -15.38 -13.40 4.48
N THR A 206 -16.58 -13.34 3.90
CA THR A 206 -16.86 -13.93 2.59
C THR A 206 -16.27 -13.04 1.50
N LEU A 207 -15.42 -13.61 0.65
CA LEU A 207 -14.71 -12.87 -0.38
C LEU A 207 -15.22 -13.21 -1.77
N LYS A 208 -15.54 -12.17 -2.54
CA LYS A 208 -15.60 -12.25 -4.00
C LYS A 208 -14.29 -11.72 -4.56
N VAL A 209 -13.57 -12.51 -5.35
CA VAL A 209 -12.31 -12.09 -5.97
C VAL A 209 -12.49 -12.02 -7.48
N VAL A 210 -12.11 -10.88 -8.07
CA VAL A 210 -12.09 -10.65 -9.51
C VAL A 210 -10.66 -10.35 -9.91
N ILE A 211 -10.16 -11.09 -10.90
CA ILE A 211 -8.82 -10.92 -11.46
C ILE A 211 -8.93 -10.51 -12.92
N ASP A 212 -8.31 -9.39 -13.26
CA ASP A 212 -8.04 -8.98 -14.63
C ASP A 212 -6.55 -9.17 -14.90
N LYS A 213 -6.19 -10.30 -15.52
CA LYS A 213 -4.77 -10.63 -15.78
C LYS A 213 -4.08 -9.66 -16.73
N SER A 214 -4.83 -8.87 -17.51
CA SER A 214 -4.27 -7.91 -18.46
C SER A 214 -3.27 -6.95 -17.80
N PRO A 215 -2.10 -6.69 -18.42
CA PRO A 215 -1.68 -7.10 -19.76
C PRO A 215 -0.98 -8.46 -19.85
N TYR A 216 -0.97 -9.27 -18.79
CA TYR A 216 -0.30 -10.56 -18.75
C TYR A 216 -1.15 -11.67 -19.38
N LYS A 217 -0.49 -12.78 -19.74
CA LYS A 217 -1.17 -13.95 -20.32
C LYS A 217 -1.85 -14.82 -19.26
N ASP A 218 -1.32 -14.82 -18.03
CA ASP A 218 -1.77 -15.71 -16.95
C ASP A 218 -1.90 -14.99 -15.60
N VAL A 219 -2.54 -15.65 -14.65
CA VAL A 219 -2.71 -15.24 -13.26
C VAL A 219 -1.54 -15.79 -12.43
N TYR A 220 -0.46 -15.03 -12.34
CA TYR A 220 0.78 -15.45 -11.66
C TYR A 220 0.69 -15.61 -10.14
N VAL A 221 -0.47 -15.32 -9.55
CA VAL A 221 -0.71 -15.46 -8.11
C VAL A 221 -1.70 -16.58 -7.77
N ASN A 222 -2.04 -17.44 -8.74
CA ASN A 222 -3.06 -18.47 -8.61
C ASN A 222 -2.85 -19.40 -7.40
N GLU A 223 -1.60 -19.79 -7.14
CA GLU A 223 -1.25 -20.65 -5.99
C GLU A 223 -1.61 -19.98 -4.66
N TYR A 224 -1.35 -18.69 -4.52
CA TYR A 224 -1.68 -17.90 -3.33
C TYR A 224 -3.18 -17.63 -3.21
N LEU A 225 -3.88 -17.41 -4.34
CA LEU A 225 -5.33 -17.24 -4.34
C LEU A 225 -6.05 -18.49 -3.83
N LYS A 226 -5.62 -19.68 -4.24
CA LYS A 226 -6.18 -20.96 -3.79
C LYS A 226 -6.01 -21.19 -2.28
N GLN A 227 -4.97 -20.61 -1.66
CA GLN A 227 -4.76 -20.73 -0.22
C GLN A 227 -5.71 -19.84 0.60
N TYR A 228 -6.09 -18.67 0.07
CA TYR A 228 -6.78 -17.64 0.86
C TYR A 228 -8.21 -17.33 0.38
N SER A 229 -8.65 -17.90 -0.73
CA SER A 229 -9.99 -17.69 -1.29
C SER A 229 -10.57 -18.97 -1.87
N GLU A 230 -11.91 -19.05 -1.94
CA GLU A 230 -12.63 -20.19 -2.54
C GLU A 230 -12.53 -20.23 -4.07
N GLY A 231 -12.01 -19.16 -4.69
CA GLY A 231 -11.85 -19.01 -6.13
C GLY A 231 -11.83 -17.54 -6.54
N TYR A 232 -11.66 -17.31 -7.84
CA TYR A 232 -11.73 -15.98 -8.45
C TYR A 232 -12.44 -16.04 -9.81
N GLU A 233 -12.98 -14.90 -10.24
CA GLU A 233 -13.53 -14.73 -11.59
C GLU A 233 -12.59 -13.90 -12.46
N GLU A 234 -12.30 -14.38 -13.67
CA GLU A 234 -11.54 -13.62 -14.65
C GLU A 234 -12.46 -12.68 -15.42
N ILE A 235 -12.34 -11.38 -15.18
CA ILE A 235 -13.17 -10.36 -15.84
C ILE A 235 -12.26 -9.24 -16.34
N ASN A 236 -12.45 -8.82 -17.58
CA ASN A 236 -11.83 -7.60 -18.06
C ASN A 236 -12.46 -6.40 -17.34
N THR A 237 -11.67 -5.69 -16.54
CA THR A 237 -12.18 -4.60 -15.70
C THR A 237 -12.27 -3.28 -16.45
N ILE A 238 -11.34 -3.02 -17.38
CA ILE A 238 -11.27 -1.77 -18.14
C ILE A 238 -11.02 -2.03 -19.62
N ASP A 239 -11.90 -1.47 -20.43
CA ASP A 239 -11.73 -1.29 -21.87
C ASP A 239 -11.68 0.21 -22.21
N LYS A 240 -10.69 0.61 -23.02
CA LYS A 240 -10.48 2.00 -23.49
C LYS A 240 -10.62 3.07 -22.38
N GLY A 241 -10.10 2.78 -21.19
CA GLY A 241 -10.09 3.70 -20.04
C GLY A 241 -11.44 3.82 -19.29
N LYS A 242 -12.42 2.97 -19.59
CA LYS A 242 -13.71 2.90 -18.90
C LYS A 242 -13.91 1.52 -18.29
N LEU A 243 -14.67 1.45 -17.19
CA LEU A 243 -15.13 0.16 -16.66
C LEU A 243 -16.02 -0.54 -17.69
N THR A 244 -15.80 -1.83 -17.87
CA THR A 244 -16.68 -2.69 -18.67
C THR A 244 -18.06 -2.82 -18.01
N ASP A 245 -19.08 -3.17 -18.78
CA ASP A 245 -20.42 -3.35 -18.20
C ASP A 245 -20.53 -4.62 -17.36
N GLU A 246 -19.68 -5.62 -17.65
CA GLU A 246 -19.58 -6.84 -16.87
C GLU A 246 -19.15 -6.55 -15.42
N ILE A 247 -18.04 -5.82 -15.22
CA ILE A 247 -17.59 -5.50 -13.86
C ILE A 247 -18.56 -4.58 -13.13
N LYS A 248 -19.22 -3.64 -13.82
CA LYS A 248 -20.27 -2.80 -13.22
C LYS A 248 -21.43 -3.63 -12.70
N LYS A 249 -21.92 -4.57 -13.50
CA LYS A 249 -23.01 -5.49 -13.11
C LYS A 249 -22.60 -6.35 -11.91
N LEU A 250 -21.37 -6.88 -11.92
CA LEU A 250 -20.85 -7.64 -10.78
C LEU A 250 -20.80 -6.77 -9.51
N ILE A 251 -20.23 -5.57 -9.58
CA ILE A 251 -20.18 -4.65 -8.42
C ILE A 251 -21.59 -4.39 -7.87
N LEU A 252 -22.58 -4.13 -8.74
CA LEU A 252 -23.97 -3.92 -8.31
C LEU A 252 -24.56 -5.15 -7.61
N ASN A 253 -24.36 -6.33 -8.18
CA ASN A 253 -24.85 -7.58 -7.62
C ASN A 253 -24.22 -7.87 -6.25
N GLU A 254 -22.90 -7.70 -6.14
CA GLU A 254 -22.18 -7.93 -4.88
C GLU A 254 -22.60 -6.94 -3.78
N ILE A 255 -22.83 -5.66 -4.13
CA ILE A 255 -23.38 -4.68 -3.19
C ILE A 255 -24.79 -5.08 -2.76
N ALA A 256 -25.65 -5.50 -3.68
CA ALA A 256 -26.99 -6.00 -3.37
C ALA A 256 -26.94 -7.25 -2.47
N ASN A 257 -25.91 -8.08 -2.64
CA ASN A 257 -25.64 -9.26 -1.82
C ASN A 257 -24.97 -8.93 -0.47
N GLY A 258 -24.76 -7.64 -0.14
CA GLY A 258 -24.29 -7.19 1.17
C GLY A 258 -22.79 -6.93 1.28
N VAL A 259 -22.05 -6.77 0.16
CA VAL A 259 -20.65 -6.31 0.20
C VAL A 259 -20.57 -4.89 0.77
N THR A 260 -19.73 -4.72 1.80
CA THR A 260 -19.53 -3.43 2.48
C THR A 260 -18.13 -2.84 2.28
N LEU A 261 -17.20 -3.61 1.70
CA LEU A 261 -15.85 -3.19 1.35
C LEU A 261 -15.49 -3.64 -0.07
N ILE A 262 -14.98 -2.71 -0.87
CA ILE A 262 -14.35 -3.00 -2.16
C ILE A 262 -12.86 -2.66 -2.07
N HIS A 263 -12.00 -3.65 -2.29
CA HIS A 263 -10.57 -3.44 -2.46
C HIS A 263 -10.21 -3.43 -3.95
N VAL A 264 -9.48 -2.41 -4.38
CA VAL A 264 -9.05 -2.26 -5.79
C VAL A 264 -7.53 -2.24 -5.87
N ALA A 265 -6.96 -3.24 -6.51
CA ALA A 265 -5.52 -3.38 -6.71
C ALA A 265 -5.15 -3.28 -8.19
N GLY A 266 -4.30 -2.32 -8.55
CA GLY A 266 -3.93 -2.08 -9.95
C GLY A 266 -3.59 -0.61 -10.18
N ALA A 267 -3.58 -0.20 -11.45
CA ALA A 267 -3.32 1.18 -11.82
C ALA A 267 -4.38 2.15 -11.27
N ASP A 268 -3.98 3.39 -10.96
CA ASP A 268 -4.85 4.43 -10.38
C ASP A 268 -6.15 4.65 -11.15
N ILE A 269 -6.15 4.45 -12.47
CA ILE A 269 -7.35 4.57 -13.32
C ILE A 269 -8.46 3.59 -12.90
N LEU A 270 -8.12 2.38 -12.45
CA LEU A 270 -9.09 1.39 -12.00
C LEU A 270 -9.75 1.84 -10.70
N SER A 271 -8.94 2.20 -9.71
CA SER A 271 -9.42 2.73 -8.42
C SER A 271 -10.29 3.97 -8.63
N PHE A 272 -9.85 4.91 -9.49
CA PHE A 272 -10.60 6.11 -9.82
C PHE A 272 -11.96 5.78 -10.44
N LYS A 273 -12.01 4.90 -11.45
CA LYS A 273 -13.24 4.57 -12.15
C LYS A 273 -14.23 3.77 -11.31
N VAL A 274 -13.75 2.89 -10.43
CA VAL A 274 -14.61 2.19 -9.46
C VAL A 274 -15.23 3.20 -8.49
N ILE A 275 -14.45 4.13 -7.95
CA ILE A 275 -14.96 5.20 -7.07
C ILE A 275 -15.98 6.08 -7.80
N GLU A 276 -15.68 6.50 -9.04
CA GLU A 276 -16.58 7.29 -9.88
C GLU A 276 -17.91 6.54 -10.11
N PHE A 277 -17.84 5.24 -10.41
CA PHE A 277 -19.02 4.41 -10.59
C PHE A 277 -19.85 4.31 -9.30
N LEU A 278 -19.23 4.00 -8.16
CA LEU A 278 -19.92 3.94 -6.86
C LEU A 278 -20.61 5.27 -6.52
N ASN A 279 -19.95 6.39 -6.79
CA ASN A 279 -20.52 7.72 -6.59
C ASN A 279 -21.71 7.98 -7.53
N SER A 280 -21.67 7.50 -8.78
CA SER A 280 -22.76 7.67 -9.75
C SER A 280 -24.05 6.91 -9.39
N ILE A 281 -23.94 5.86 -8.58
CA ILE A 281 -25.07 5.04 -8.10
C ILE A 281 -25.40 5.31 -6.62
N ASP A 282 -24.87 6.41 -6.07
CA ASP A 282 -25.05 6.84 -4.68
C ASP A 282 -24.68 5.78 -3.61
N LYS A 283 -23.68 4.94 -3.90
CA LYS A 283 -23.15 3.92 -2.97
C LYS A 283 -21.89 4.42 -2.23
N ARG A 284 -22.05 5.54 -1.53
CA ARG A 284 -20.98 6.14 -0.71
C ARG A 284 -20.76 5.43 0.64
N ASP A 285 -21.76 4.68 1.08
CA ASP A 285 -21.75 3.82 2.26
C ASP A 285 -20.77 2.65 2.14
N VAL A 286 -20.52 2.17 0.92
CA VAL A 286 -19.54 1.12 0.63
C VAL A 286 -18.12 1.66 0.83
N LYS A 287 -17.36 1.04 1.74
CA LYS A 287 -15.97 1.40 2.00
C LYS A 287 -15.09 1.00 0.82
N VAL A 288 -14.06 1.79 0.54
CA VAL A 288 -13.10 1.50 -0.53
C VAL A 288 -11.69 1.45 0.06
N SER A 289 -10.88 0.53 -0.43
CA SER A 289 -9.43 0.49 -0.23
C SER A 289 -8.73 0.29 -1.56
N CYS A 290 -7.49 0.78 -1.72
CA CYS A 290 -6.76 0.59 -2.98
C CYS A 290 -5.24 0.61 -2.80
N CYS A 291 -4.49 0.10 -3.77
CA CYS A 291 -3.04 0.23 -3.79
C CYS A 291 -2.60 1.70 -3.82
N ASN A 292 -1.45 1.98 -3.21
CA ASN A 292 -0.78 3.28 -3.23
C ASN A 292 0.31 3.28 -4.31
N ASN A 293 -0.02 3.81 -5.49
CA ASN A 293 0.92 3.89 -6.62
C ASN A 293 1.73 5.21 -6.64
N ALA A 294 1.86 5.91 -5.50
CA ALA A 294 2.60 7.15 -5.45
C ALA A 294 4.08 6.93 -5.79
N LYS A 295 4.69 7.90 -6.49
CA LYS A 295 6.14 7.89 -6.75
C LYS A 295 6.90 8.14 -5.46
N MET A 296 7.60 7.13 -4.93
CA MET A 296 8.32 7.22 -3.66
C MET A 296 9.83 7.23 -3.85
N CYS A 297 10.53 7.93 -2.94
CA CYS A 297 11.99 7.96 -2.85
C CYS A 297 12.43 7.61 -1.42
N CYS A 298 12.17 8.51 -0.45
CA CYS A 298 12.53 8.22 0.94
C CYS A 298 11.59 7.21 1.64
N GLY A 299 10.30 7.18 1.29
CA GLY A 299 9.26 6.45 2.05
C GLY A 299 8.88 7.10 3.39
N GLU A 300 9.64 8.09 3.86
CA GLU A 300 9.48 8.75 5.18
C GLU A 300 8.58 9.99 5.16
N GLY A 301 8.20 10.47 3.98
CA GLY A 301 7.45 11.73 3.81
C GLY A 301 8.30 13.01 3.82
N VAL A 302 9.63 12.89 3.87
CA VAL A 302 10.58 14.01 3.98
C VAL A 302 10.89 14.63 2.61
N CYS A 303 11.30 13.84 1.61
CA CYS A 303 11.78 14.36 0.33
C CYS A 303 10.72 15.02 -0.58
N GLY A 304 9.44 14.72 -0.35
CA GLY A 304 8.34 15.25 -1.14
C GLY A 304 8.07 14.63 -2.52
N SER A 305 8.82 13.61 -2.96
CA SER A 305 8.51 12.88 -4.21
C SER A 305 7.08 12.34 -4.26
N CYS A 306 6.58 11.87 -3.11
CA CYS A 306 5.25 11.27 -2.98
C CYS A 306 4.13 12.32 -2.79
N THR A 307 4.36 13.58 -3.17
CA THR A 307 3.40 14.67 -2.93
C THR A 307 2.28 14.73 -3.96
N ALA A 308 1.05 14.85 -3.47
CA ALA A 308 -0.11 15.26 -4.25
C ALA A 308 -0.68 16.58 -3.70
N ARG A 309 -1.15 17.45 -4.61
CA ARG A 309 -1.79 18.73 -4.30
C ARG A 309 -3.30 18.63 -4.48
N PHE A 310 -4.03 19.21 -3.54
CA PHE A 310 -5.48 19.20 -3.49
C PHE A 310 -6.02 20.63 -3.46
N GLN A 311 -7.34 20.77 -3.61
CA GLN A 311 -8.03 22.04 -3.41
C GLN A 311 -7.69 22.67 -2.04
N GLY A 312 -7.67 24.00 -1.99
CA GLY A 312 -7.26 24.75 -0.80
C GLY A 312 -5.76 24.75 -0.51
N HIS A 313 -4.92 24.51 -1.52
CA HIS A 313 -3.44 24.46 -1.38
C HIS A 313 -2.93 23.39 -0.40
N ARG A 314 -3.75 22.37 -0.13
CA ARG A 314 -3.43 21.27 0.77
C ARG A 314 -2.44 20.32 0.09
N VAL A 315 -1.36 20.00 0.79
CA VAL A 315 -0.31 19.08 0.32
C VAL A 315 -0.36 17.79 1.14
N LYS A 316 -0.45 16.64 0.45
CA LYS A 316 -0.38 15.32 1.09
C LYS A 316 0.87 14.55 0.69
N ARG A 317 1.56 13.96 1.68
CA ARG A 317 2.70 13.05 1.49
C ARG A 317 2.20 11.61 1.43
N LEU A 318 1.95 11.10 0.23
CA LEU A 318 1.24 9.84 -0.01
C LEU A 318 1.94 8.59 0.55
N CYS A 319 3.27 8.64 0.72
CA CYS A 319 4.05 7.56 1.32
C CYS A 319 3.90 7.46 2.86
N LYS A 320 3.40 8.51 3.52
CA LYS A 320 3.23 8.57 4.99
C LYS A 320 1.76 8.66 5.44
N VAL A 321 0.90 9.27 4.62
CA VAL A 321 -0.53 9.44 4.92
C VAL A 321 -1.28 8.11 4.78
N GLN A 322 -2.25 7.87 5.66
CA GLN A 322 -3.23 6.79 5.49
C GLN A 322 -4.65 7.38 5.46
N THR A 323 -5.36 7.26 4.35
CA THR A 323 -6.66 7.91 4.17
C THR A 323 -7.58 7.08 3.31
N ASP A 324 -8.87 7.40 3.33
CA ASP A 324 -9.83 6.83 2.40
C ASP A 324 -9.42 7.16 0.95
N PRO A 325 -9.39 6.19 0.03
CA PRO A 325 -9.08 6.40 -1.39
C PRO A 325 -9.86 7.55 -2.04
N ARG A 326 -11.12 7.79 -1.65
CA ARG A 326 -11.92 8.92 -2.14
C ARG A 326 -11.21 10.26 -1.89
N ASN A 327 -10.55 10.42 -0.74
CA ASN A 327 -9.78 11.64 -0.41
C ASN A 327 -8.46 11.78 -1.18
N ILE A 328 -8.02 10.75 -1.91
CA ILE A 328 -6.82 10.78 -2.76
C ILE A 328 -7.18 11.16 -4.20
N PHE A 329 -8.33 10.66 -4.67
CA PHE A 329 -8.76 10.84 -6.05
C PHE A 329 -9.71 12.02 -6.24
N GLU A 330 -10.56 12.33 -5.26
CA GLU A 330 -11.44 13.50 -5.28
C GLU A 330 -10.65 14.77 -4.96
N GLY A 331 -10.81 15.81 -5.79
CA GLY A 331 -10.19 17.13 -5.57
C GLY A 331 -8.67 17.20 -5.80
N ARG A 332 -8.06 16.15 -6.37
CA ARG A 332 -6.65 16.17 -6.81
C ARG A 332 -6.50 17.12 -7.99
N ARG A 333 -5.55 18.06 -7.89
CA ARG A 333 -5.19 18.93 -9.00
C ARG A 333 -4.16 18.21 -9.87
N PHE A 334 -4.49 17.98 -11.13
CA PHE A 334 -3.51 17.65 -12.16
C PHE A 334 -2.84 18.97 -12.55
N ILE A 335 -1.57 19.12 -12.22
CA ILE A 335 -0.74 20.27 -12.63
C ILE A 335 0.20 19.75 -13.71
#